data_AF-A0A930SX01-F1
#
_entry.id   AF-A0A930SX01-F1
#
_cell.length_a   1.000
_cell.length_b   1.000
_cell.length_c   1.000
_cell.angle_alpha   90.00
_cell.angle_beta   90.00
_cell.angle_gamma   90.00
#
_symmetry.space_group_name_H-M   'P 1'
#
loop_
_entity.id
_entity.type
_entity.pdbx_description
1 polymer ?
#
loop_
_entity_poly.entity_id
_entity_poly.type
_entity_poly.pdbx_seq_one_letter_code
_entity_poly.pdbx_strand_id
1 'polypeptide(L)'
;MDLFKAAVERVYLPQKALKSLQAAKNLPGRPLPVLGEASNGYPTQALARAINVHCGKLHYKSDHMNGLQDTYNPPQHTQYQLESGNWGNYVCDCDDYAGLAASLFHKAGVDLDKAWEWNILVPLHLQLWQARWNHTLCGFSYHDGNKEWTGVIDTNTAGRGELFWFEGNAQQAEKAVIQKFKSIYPADYYTLAKGIWPEMCYHNTLI
;
A
#
# COMPACT_ATOMS: atom_id res chain seq x y z
N MET A 1 17.42 -16.39 -1.39
CA MET A 1 16.21 -15.79 -0.80
C MET A 1 16.57 -15.38 0.62
N ASP A 2 16.40 -14.10 0.96
CA ASP A 2 16.70 -13.58 2.29
C ASP A 2 15.73 -14.17 3.33
N LEU A 3 16.27 -14.81 4.37
CA LEU A 3 15.49 -15.46 5.43
C LEU A 3 14.62 -14.47 6.19
N PHE A 4 15.05 -13.22 6.37
CA PHE A 4 14.25 -12.19 7.03
C PHE A 4 13.05 -11.79 6.18
N LYS A 5 13.28 -11.48 4.90
CA LYS A 5 12.21 -11.20 3.93
C LYS A 5 11.18 -12.34 3.90
N ALA A 6 11.65 -13.59 3.84
CA ALA A 6 10.76 -14.75 3.84
C ALA A 6 9.95 -14.87 5.15
N ALA A 7 10.53 -14.56 6.31
CA ALA A 7 9.82 -14.55 7.58
C ALA A 7 8.75 -13.45 7.63
N VAL A 8 9.07 -12.26 7.11
CA VAL A 8 8.10 -11.16 6.99
C VAL A 8 6.92 -11.58 6.11
N GLU A 9 7.21 -12.07 4.90
CA GLU A 9 6.19 -12.47 3.90
C GLU A 9 5.33 -13.65 4.36
N ARG A 10 5.92 -14.66 5.02
CA ARG A 10 5.23 -15.92 5.33
C ARG A 10 4.63 -15.99 6.73
N VAL A 11 5.06 -15.12 7.65
CA VAL A 11 4.63 -15.19 9.06
C VAL A 11 4.05 -13.88 9.52
N TYR A 12 4.83 -12.79 9.45
CA TYR A 12 4.42 -11.51 10.03
C TYR A 12 3.21 -10.89 9.30
N LEU A 13 3.29 -10.72 7.97
CA LEU A 13 2.21 -10.11 7.19
C LEU A 13 0.90 -10.90 7.28
N PRO A 14 0.88 -12.24 7.16
CA PRO A 14 -0.34 -13.03 7.39
C PRO A 14 -0.93 -12.87 8.80
N GLN A 15 -0.10 -12.82 9.84
CA GLN A 15 -0.59 -12.62 11.22
C GLN A 15 -1.17 -11.21 11.41
N LYS A 16 -0.53 -10.19 10.84
CA LYS A 16 -1.02 -8.81 10.85
C LYS A 16 -2.38 -8.70 10.14
N ALA A 17 -2.50 -9.31 8.95
CA ALA A 17 -3.76 -9.41 8.23
C ALA A 17 -4.88 -10.06 9.07
N LEU A 18 -4.59 -11.17 9.75
CA LEU A 18 -5.56 -11.86 10.61
C LEU A 18 -6.03 -11.00 11.79
N LYS A 19 -5.12 -10.30 12.47
CA LYS A 19 -5.47 -9.37 13.56
C LYS A 19 -6.36 -8.23 13.04
N SER A 20 -6.00 -7.69 11.89
CA SER A 20 -6.74 -6.61 11.24
C SER A 20 -8.16 -7.04 10.86
N LEU A 21 -8.32 -8.25 10.31
CA LEU A 21 -9.62 -8.88 10.05
C LEU A 21 -10.49 -8.97 11.30
N GLN A 22 -9.92 -9.30 12.45
CA GLN A 22 -10.66 -9.39 13.70
C GLN A 22 -11.07 -8.00 14.22
N ALA A 23 -10.18 -7.02 14.14
CA ALA A 23 -10.45 -5.63 14.53
C ALA A 23 -11.49 -4.96 13.62
N ALA A 24 -11.51 -5.31 12.34
CA ALA A 24 -12.35 -4.72 11.31
C ALA A 24 -13.84 -5.06 11.40
N LYS A 25 -14.23 -6.15 12.08
CA LYS A 25 -15.58 -6.74 12.00
C LYS A 25 -16.74 -5.77 12.29
N ASN A 26 -16.49 -4.72 13.05
CA ASN A 26 -17.51 -3.76 13.48
C ASN A 26 -17.21 -2.32 13.05
N LEU A 27 -16.23 -2.12 12.16
CA LEU A 27 -15.89 -0.79 11.68
C LEU A 27 -16.90 -0.32 10.62
N PRO A 28 -17.35 0.94 10.66
CA PRO A 28 -18.21 1.49 9.62
C PRO A 28 -17.47 1.54 8.28
N GLY A 29 -18.11 1.11 7.20
CA GLY A 29 -17.52 1.13 5.86
C GLY A 29 -18.30 2.00 4.88
N ARG A 30 -17.62 2.51 3.85
CA ARG A 30 -18.21 3.11 2.65
C ARG A 30 -17.77 2.32 1.41
N PRO A 31 -18.64 2.20 0.39
CA PRO A 31 -18.23 1.66 -0.90
C PRO A 31 -17.05 2.45 -1.48
N LEU A 32 -16.10 1.75 -2.09
CA LEU A 32 -14.99 2.40 -2.78
C LEU A 32 -15.49 3.11 -4.05
N PRO A 33 -15.09 4.36 -4.30
CA PRO A 33 -15.46 5.08 -5.51
C PRO A 33 -14.78 4.46 -6.74
N VAL A 34 -15.43 4.58 -7.90
CA VAL A 34 -14.82 4.28 -9.20
C VAL A 34 -14.17 5.56 -9.71
N LEU A 35 -12.84 5.59 -9.72
CA LEU A 35 -12.06 6.79 -10.10
C LEU A 35 -11.60 6.77 -11.57
N GLY A 36 -11.92 5.69 -12.29
CA GLY A 36 -11.56 5.44 -13.67
C GLY A 36 -11.66 3.95 -13.98
N GLU A 37 -11.15 3.54 -15.14
CA GLU A 37 -11.18 2.16 -15.61
C GLU A 37 -9.78 1.68 -16.00
N ALA A 38 -9.53 0.39 -15.80
CA ALA A 38 -8.37 -0.30 -16.30
C ALA A 38 -8.45 -0.51 -17.81
N SER A 39 -7.30 -0.74 -18.45
CA SER A 39 -7.20 -1.13 -19.86
C SER A 39 -6.52 -2.48 -19.94
N ASN A 40 -7.24 -3.51 -20.40
CA ASN A 40 -6.74 -4.89 -20.48
C ASN A 40 -6.15 -5.40 -19.15
N GLY A 41 -6.82 -5.08 -18.04
CA GLY A 41 -6.40 -5.42 -16.69
C GLY A 41 -5.24 -4.57 -16.15
N TYR A 42 -4.65 -3.67 -16.94
CA TYR A 42 -3.60 -2.75 -16.48
C TYR A 42 -4.17 -1.38 -16.06
N PRO A 43 -3.58 -0.70 -15.08
CA PRO A 43 -3.89 0.69 -14.79
C PRO A 43 -3.51 1.60 -15.96
N THR A 44 -4.29 2.65 -16.17
CA THR A 44 -3.93 3.77 -17.05
C THR A 44 -3.22 4.87 -16.26
N GLN A 45 -2.43 5.74 -16.90
CA GLN A 45 -1.84 6.89 -16.21
C GLN A 45 -2.90 7.82 -15.61
N ALA A 46 -4.04 7.98 -16.28
CA ALA A 46 -5.14 8.80 -15.79
C ALA A 46 -5.73 8.19 -14.49
N LEU A 47 -5.97 6.87 -14.48
CA LEU A 47 -6.42 6.15 -13.29
C LEU A 47 -5.43 6.26 -12.13
N ALA A 48 -4.14 6.02 -12.39
CA ALA A 48 -3.10 6.12 -11.36
C ALA A 48 -3.02 7.53 -10.75
N ARG A 49 -3.12 8.58 -11.57
CA ARG A 49 -3.18 9.97 -11.09
C ARG A 49 -4.43 10.25 -10.27
N ALA A 50 -5.60 9.78 -10.71
CA ALA A 50 -6.86 9.96 -10.00
C ALA A 50 -6.83 9.30 -8.61
N ILE A 51 -6.27 8.08 -8.52
CA ILE A 51 -6.07 7.38 -7.25
C ILE A 51 -5.10 8.14 -6.35
N ASN A 52 -3.95 8.58 -6.87
CA ASN A 52 -2.97 9.35 -6.09
C ASN A 52 -3.58 10.64 -5.51
N VAL A 53 -4.34 11.38 -6.32
CA VAL A 53 -5.06 12.59 -5.88
C VAL A 53 -6.13 12.27 -4.84
N HIS A 54 -6.84 11.15 -4.99
CA HIS A 54 -7.85 10.74 -4.02
C HIS A 54 -7.23 10.36 -2.68
N CYS A 55 -6.22 9.48 -2.68
CA CYS A 55 -5.51 9.09 -1.47
C CYS A 55 -4.71 10.24 -0.85
N GLY A 56 -4.31 11.26 -1.63
CA GLY A 56 -3.67 12.48 -1.12
C GLY A 56 -4.56 13.34 -0.20
N LYS A 57 -5.86 13.05 -0.13
CA LYS A 57 -6.78 13.67 0.84
C LYS A 57 -6.72 13.04 2.23
N LEU A 58 -6.05 11.89 2.38
CA LEU A 58 -5.91 11.21 3.66
C LEU A 58 -5.02 12.04 4.59
N HIS A 59 -5.43 12.17 5.84
CA HIS A 59 -4.61 12.78 6.88
C HIS A 59 -3.63 11.74 7.42
N TYR A 60 -2.39 11.77 6.95
CA TYR A 60 -1.36 10.85 7.43
C TYR A 60 -1.09 11.07 8.91
N LYS A 61 -1.18 10.00 9.70
CA LYS A 61 -0.72 9.98 11.08
C LYS A 61 -0.28 8.55 11.40
N SER A 62 0.92 8.41 11.96
CA SER A 62 1.44 7.10 12.35
C SER A 62 0.61 6.50 13.49
N ASP A 63 0.41 5.19 13.49
CA ASP A 63 -0.26 4.47 14.56
C ASP A 63 0.36 4.72 15.95
N HIS A 64 -0.49 4.67 16.98
CA HIS A 64 -0.07 4.81 18.37
C HIS A 64 0.92 3.68 18.74
N MET A 65 1.87 3.99 19.64
CA MET A 65 2.90 3.04 20.13
C MET A 65 3.94 2.58 19.09
N ASN A 66 4.34 3.44 18.15
CA ASN A 66 5.46 3.17 17.21
C ASN A 66 5.30 1.87 16.39
N GLY A 67 4.07 1.49 16.01
CA GLY A 67 3.82 0.28 15.22
C GLY A 67 3.80 -1.04 16.00
N LEU A 68 3.78 -1.01 17.34
CA LEU A 68 3.70 -2.23 18.18
C LEU A 68 2.28 -2.83 18.24
N GLN A 69 1.25 -2.03 17.98
CA GLN A 69 -0.15 -2.44 17.85
C GLN A 69 -0.71 -1.96 16.52
N ASP A 70 0.00 -2.30 15.46
CA ASP A 70 -0.29 -1.90 14.09
C ASP A 70 -1.34 -2.85 13.48
N THR A 71 -2.47 -2.28 13.04
CA THR A 71 -3.57 -3.00 12.41
C THR A 71 -4.00 -2.29 11.14
N TYR A 72 -4.19 -3.04 10.06
CA TYR A 72 -4.75 -2.52 8.82
C TYR A 72 -6.20 -2.07 9.02
N ASN A 73 -6.50 -0.82 8.69
CA ASN A 73 -7.85 -0.36 8.43
C ASN A 73 -8.33 -0.92 7.07
N PRO A 74 -9.52 -1.54 7.03
CA PRO A 74 -10.10 -1.98 5.77
C PRO A 74 -10.28 -0.80 4.80
N PRO A 75 -10.07 -0.98 3.48
CA PRO A 75 -10.23 0.09 2.49
C PRO A 75 -11.58 0.83 2.57
N GLN A 76 -12.67 0.09 2.83
CA GLN A 76 -14.00 0.68 3.00
C GLN A 76 -14.08 1.56 4.26
N HIS A 77 -13.37 1.20 5.32
CA HIS A 77 -13.28 2.02 6.53
C HIS A 77 -12.42 3.26 6.28
N THR A 78 -11.27 3.11 5.63
CA THR A 78 -10.41 4.24 5.23
C THR A 78 -11.17 5.21 4.32
N GLN A 79 -11.98 4.71 3.39
CA GLN A 79 -12.89 5.53 2.57
C GLN A 79 -13.96 6.24 3.40
N TYR A 80 -14.57 5.55 4.38
CA TYR A 80 -15.52 6.16 5.31
C TYR A 80 -14.88 7.32 6.09
N GLN A 81 -13.65 7.15 6.59
CA GLN A 81 -12.93 8.19 7.32
C GLN A 81 -12.61 9.40 6.42
N LEU A 82 -12.17 9.15 5.19
CA LEU A 82 -11.91 10.20 4.19
C LEU A 82 -13.17 11.04 3.91
N GLU A 83 -14.34 10.42 3.73
CA GLU A 83 -15.58 11.14 3.43
C GLU A 83 -16.19 11.84 4.63
N SER A 84 -16.15 11.20 5.81
CA SER A 84 -16.79 11.71 7.01
C SER A 84 -15.94 12.73 7.77
N GLY A 85 -14.62 12.74 7.54
CA GLY A 85 -13.66 13.47 8.36
C GLY A 85 -13.56 12.94 9.80
N ASN A 86 -14.24 11.84 10.13
CA ASN A 86 -14.23 11.24 11.45
C ASN A 86 -13.11 10.22 11.58
N TRP A 87 -11.94 10.71 11.96
CA TRP A 87 -10.75 9.89 12.19
C TRP A 87 -10.77 9.19 13.56
N GLY A 88 -11.48 9.72 14.56
CA GLY A 88 -11.51 9.14 15.91
C GLY A 88 -10.10 8.93 16.51
N ASN A 89 -9.86 7.74 17.08
CA ASN A 89 -8.52 7.27 17.50
C ASN A 89 -7.77 6.52 16.40
N TYR A 90 -8.43 6.27 15.27
CA TYR A 90 -7.86 5.55 14.14
C TYR A 90 -7.14 6.53 13.24
N VAL A 91 -6.00 6.12 12.74
CA VAL A 91 -5.12 6.99 11.97
C VAL A 91 -4.75 6.26 10.70
N CYS A 92 -4.79 6.96 9.58
CA CYS A 92 -4.35 6.39 8.31
C CYS A 92 -2.83 6.49 8.26
N ASP A 93 -2.15 5.37 8.44
CA ASP A 93 -0.72 5.30 8.25
C ASP A 93 -0.37 4.81 6.83
N CYS A 94 0.88 4.39 6.62
CA CYS A 94 1.38 4.05 5.30
C CYS A 94 0.76 2.80 4.69
N ASP A 95 0.29 1.85 5.50
CA ASP A 95 -0.31 0.64 4.96
C ASP A 95 -1.80 0.78 4.63
N ASP A 96 -2.55 1.53 5.43
CA ASP A 96 -3.92 1.92 5.12
C ASP A 96 -3.99 2.70 3.83
N TYR A 97 -3.01 3.58 3.64
CA TYR A 97 -2.82 4.34 2.41
C TYR A 97 -2.61 3.38 1.22
N ALA A 98 -1.65 2.46 1.35
CA ALA A 98 -1.27 1.55 0.28
C ALA A 98 -2.39 0.56 -0.07
N GLY A 99 -3.08 0.04 0.95
CA GLY A 99 -4.21 -0.85 0.81
C GLY A 99 -5.43 -0.18 0.20
N LEU A 100 -5.75 1.07 0.58
CA LEU A 100 -6.80 1.83 -0.12
C LEU A 100 -6.43 2.04 -1.59
N ALA A 101 -5.19 2.42 -1.90
CA ALA A 101 -4.76 2.65 -3.28
C ALA A 101 -4.84 1.37 -4.13
N ALA A 102 -4.34 0.23 -3.63
CA ALA A 102 -4.44 -1.06 -4.30
C ALA A 102 -5.90 -1.45 -4.55
N SER A 103 -6.77 -1.32 -3.54
CA SER A 103 -8.18 -1.63 -3.68
C SER A 103 -8.93 -0.74 -4.65
N LEU A 104 -8.53 0.52 -4.81
CA LEU A 104 -9.09 1.40 -5.84
C LEU A 104 -8.67 0.98 -7.26
N PHE A 105 -7.46 0.47 -7.45
CA PHE A 105 -7.05 -0.12 -8.73
C PHE A 105 -7.87 -1.36 -9.05
N HIS A 106 -8.05 -2.28 -8.09
CA HIS A 106 -8.83 -3.49 -8.30
C HIS A 106 -10.32 -3.18 -8.52
N LYS A 107 -10.86 -2.18 -7.82
CA LYS A 107 -12.21 -1.66 -8.05
C LYS A 107 -12.40 -1.12 -9.49
N ALA A 108 -11.35 -0.58 -10.09
CA ALA A 108 -11.32 -0.10 -11.47
C ALA A 108 -11.05 -1.21 -12.51
N GLY A 109 -10.92 -2.48 -12.09
CA GLY A 109 -10.70 -3.62 -12.97
C GLY A 109 -9.23 -3.94 -13.26
N VAL A 110 -8.29 -3.45 -12.44
CA VAL A 110 -6.88 -3.87 -12.52
C VAL A 110 -6.71 -5.26 -11.91
N ASP A 111 -5.99 -6.14 -12.60
CA ASP A 111 -5.76 -7.51 -12.12
C ASP A 111 -4.95 -7.51 -10.82
N LEU A 112 -5.20 -8.51 -9.96
CA LEU A 112 -4.58 -8.64 -8.64
C LEU A 112 -3.04 -8.70 -8.66
N ASP A 113 -2.45 -9.13 -9.75
CA ASP A 113 -0.99 -9.20 -9.91
C ASP A 113 -0.38 -7.87 -10.39
N LYS A 114 -1.20 -6.94 -10.91
CA LYS A 114 -0.80 -5.67 -11.54
C LYS A 114 -0.94 -4.44 -10.65
N ALA A 115 -1.58 -4.56 -9.50
CA ALA A 115 -1.49 -3.59 -8.40
C ALA A 115 -1.32 -4.37 -7.10
N TRP A 116 -0.43 -3.90 -6.22
CA TRP A 116 -0.06 -4.64 -5.03
C TRP A 116 0.53 -3.73 -3.96
N GLU A 117 0.71 -4.28 -2.78
CA GLU A 117 1.46 -3.62 -1.71
C GLU A 117 2.90 -4.09 -1.63
N TRP A 118 3.78 -3.17 -1.29
CA TRP A 118 5.17 -3.43 -0.95
C TRP A 118 5.48 -2.92 0.44
N ASN A 119 6.03 -3.77 1.28
CA ASN A 119 6.63 -3.38 2.54
C ASN A 119 8.13 -3.16 2.29
N ILE A 120 8.59 -1.91 2.36
CA ILE A 120 10.01 -1.58 2.32
C ILE A 120 10.60 -1.71 3.71
N LEU A 121 11.64 -2.53 3.83
CA LEU A 121 12.15 -3.01 5.11
C LEU A 121 13.53 -2.43 5.41
N VAL A 122 13.78 -2.10 6.68
CA VAL A 122 15.13 -1.87 7.20
C VAL A 122 15.81 -3.21 7.54
N PRO A 123 17.16 -3.29 7.52
CA PRO A 123 17.90 -4.50 7.87
C PRO A 123 17.50 -5.07 9.23
N LEU A 124 17.49 -6.41 9.34
CA LEU A 124 17.12 -7.11 10.59
C LEU A 124 17.88 -6.57 11.82
N HIS A 125 19.20 -6.34 11.69
CA HIS A 125 20.03 -5.84 12.79
C HIS A 125 19.66 -4.42 13.24
N LEU A 126 18.89 -3.67 12.44
CA LEU A 126 18.39 -2.33 12.77
C LEU A 126 16.94 -2.36 13.27
N GLN A 127 16.20 -3.46 13.13
CA GLN A 127 14.77 -3.52 13.45
C GLN A 127 14.46 -3.09 14.90
N LEU A 128 15.31 -3.44 15.88
CA LEU A 128 15.11 -3.02 17.29
C LEU A 128 15.00 -1.50 17.47
N TRP A 129 15.65 -0.71 16.63
CA TRP A 129 15.74 0.74 16.74
C TRP A 129 15.04 1.49 15.60
N GLN A 130 14.86 0.80 14.47
CA GLN A 130 14.40 1.36 13.21
C GLN A 130 13.17 0.66 12.63
N ALA A 131 12.52 -0.29 13.33
CA ALA A 131 11.30 -0.94 12.84
C ALA A 131 10.19 0.07 12.50
N ARG A 132 10.10 1.18 13.25
CA ARG A 132 9.18 2.30 12.97
C ARG A 132 9.38 2.96 11.60
N TRP A 133 10.50 2.68 10.94
CA TRP A 133 10.81 3.18 9.61
C TRP A 133 10.46 2.20 8.50
N ASN A 134 10.10 0.95 8.81
CA ASN A 134 9.45 0.10 7.81
C ASN A 134 8.23 0.86 7.27
N HIS A 135 7.98 0.73 5.97
CA HIS A 135 6.97 1.55 5.31
C HIS A 135 6.26 0.73 4.24
N THR A 136 5.00 1.04 3.99
CA THR A 136 4.19 0.34 2.99
C THR A 136 3.89 1.26 1.81
N LEU A 137 4.00 0.71 0.61
CA LEU A 137 3.85 1.38 -0.68
C LEU A 137 2.80 0.63 -1.50
N CYS A 138 2.07 1.33 -2.36
CA CYS A 138 1.31 0.69 -3.43
C CYS A 138 2.16 0.68 -4.70
N GLY A 139 2.50 -0.51 -5.21
CA GLY A 139 3.14 -0.70 -6.51
C GLY A 139 2.13 -1.11 -7.57
N PHE A 140 2.35 -0.73 -8.81
CA PHE A 140 1.50 -1.13 -9.93
C PHE A 140 2.26 -1.23 -11.25
N SER A 141 1.86 -2.16 -12.13
CA SER A 141 2.42 -2.33 -13.47
C SER A 141 1.68 -1.44 -14.47
N TYR A 142 2.40 -0.69 -15.29
CA TYR A 142 1.86 0.15 -16.36
C TYR A 142 2.52 -0.20 -17.69
N HIS A 143 1.74 -0.23 -18.76
CA HIS A 143 2.23 -0.51 -20.11
C HIS A 143 2.14 0.75 -20.98
N ASP A 144 3.27 1.10 -21.59
CA ASP A 144 3.39 2.14 -22.61
C ASP A 144 3.88 1.49 -23.92
N GLY A 145 2.93 1.02 -24.73
CA GLY A 145 3.21 0.19 -25.90
C GLY A 145 3.92 -1.12 -25.50
N ASN A 146 5.16 -1.28 -25.92
CA ASN A 146 5.99 -2.45 -25.62
C ASN A 146 6.85 -2.29 -24.36
N LYS A 147 6.77 -1.14 -23.67
CA LYS A 147 7.53 -0.88 -22.46
C LYS A 147 6.66 -1.12 -21.23
N GLU A 148 7.22 -1.85 -20.28
CA GLU A 148 6.64 -2.01 -18.96
C GLU A 148 7.30 -1.04 -17.98
N TRP A 149 6.47 -0.45 -17.13
CA TRP A 149 6.87 0.45 -16.08
C TRP A 149 6.26 -0.02 -14.77
N THR A 150 7.00 0.15 -13.68
CA THR A 150 6.50 0.04 -12.33
C THR A 150 6.22 1.43 -11.79
N GLY A 151 4.95 1.73 -11.54
CA GLY A 151 4.54 2.91 -10.80
C GLY A 151 4.49 2.63 -9.29
N VAL A 152 4.77 3.65 -8.49
CA VAL A 152 4.67 3.58 -7.03
C VAL A 152 3.89 4.78 -6.50
N ILE A 153 2.95 4.50 -5.61
CA ILE A 153 2.19 5.46 -4.81
C ILE A 153 2.57 5.27 -3.33
N ASP A 154 2.93 6.36 -2.66
CA ASP A 154 3.19 6.43 -1.23
C ASP A 154 2.55 7.69 -0.62
N THR A 155 2.45 7.73 0.70
CA THR A 155 1.89 8.87 1.46
C THR A 155 2.49 10.24 1.07
N ASN A 156 3.80 10.32 0.81
CA ASN A 156 4.49 11.51 0.32
C ASN A 156 4.19 11.82 -1.16
N THR A 157 4.09 10.81 -2.03
CA THR A 157 3.72 11.05 -3.44
C THR A 157 2.29 11.58 -3.54
N ALA A 158 1.40 11.07 -2.68
CA ALA A 158 0.02 11.53 -2.53
C ALA A 158 -0.06 12.99 -2.11
N GLY A 159 0.64 13.34 -1.03
CA GLY A 159 0.62 14.69 -0.47
C GLY A 159 1.21 15.74 -1.42
N ARG A 160 2.01 15.31 -2.41
CA ARG A 160 2.64 16.17 -3.42
C ARG A 160 1.97 16.10 -4.79
N GLY A 161 1.01 15.21 -4.99
CA GLY A 161 0.37 14.98 -6.29
C GLY A 161 1.30 14.40 -7.36
N GLU A 162 2.44 13.83 -6.96
CA GLU A 162 3.44 13.23 -7.86
C GLU A 162 3.28 11.71 -7.88
N LEU A 163 3.80 11.05 -8.91
CA LEU A 163 3.91 9.59 -8.99
C LEU A 163 5.37 9.24 -9.28
N PHE A 164 5.88 8.18 -8.67
CA PHE A 164 7.20 7.65 -9.03
C PHE A 164 7.04 6.56 -10.10
N TRP A 165 7.89 6.64 -11.12
CA TRP A 165 7.91 5.70 -12.23
C TRP A 165 9.31 5.09 -12.34
N PHE A 166 9.35 3.78 -12.49
CA PHE A 166 10.57 2.99 -12.61
C PHE A 166 10.45 2.11 -13.84
N GLU A 167 11.51 2.02 -14.63
CA GLU A 167 11.52 1.19 -15.83
C GLU A 167 11.53 -0.31 -15.46
N GLY A 168 10.74 -1.11 -16.19
CA GLY A 168 10.65 -2.55 -16.03
C GLY A 168 9.55 -2.99 -15.07
N ASN A 169 9.41 -4.31 -14.95
CA ASN A 169 8.47 -4.95 -14.04
C ASN A 169 8.88 -4.80 -12.56
N ALA A 170 8.00 -5.24 -11.67
CA ALA A 170 8.16 -5.15 -10.23
C ALA A 170 9.54 -5.64 -9.72
N GLN A 171 10.02 -6.77 -10.26
CA GLN A 171 11.30 -7.36 -9.87
C GLN A 171 12.50 -6.55 -10.37
N GLN A 172 12.42 -6.00 -11.58
CA GLN A 172 13.44 -5.15 -12.17
C GLN A 172 13.53 -3.79 -11.46
N ALA A 173 12.38 -3.24 -11.05
CA ALA A 173 12.27 -1.94 -10.41
C ALA A 173 12.70 -1.94 -8.93
N GLU A 174 12.71 -3.08 -8.22
CA GLU A 174 12.93 -3.16 -6.75
C GLU A 174 14.15 -2.34 -6.28
N LYS A 175 15.30 -2.46 -6.95
CA LYS A 175 16.50 -1.71 -6.57
C LYS A 175 16.34 -0.19 -6.73
N ALA A 176 15.71 0.25 -7.81
CA ALA A 176 15.52 1.67 -8.08
C ALA A 176 14.51 2.29 -7.10
N VAL A 177 13.46 1.54 -6.76
CA VAL A 177 12.50 1.91 -5.71
C VAL A 177 13.22 2.09 -4.38
N ILE A 178 14.01 1.10 -3.94
CA ILE A 178 14.75 1.19 -2.67
C ILE A 178 15.66 2.43 -2.64
N GLN A 179 16.42 2.69 -3.71
CA GLN A 179 17.30 3.87 -3.80
C GLN A 179 16.52 5.19 -3.73
N LYS A 180 15.36 5.27 -4.40
CA LYS A 180 14.49 6.44 -4.33
C LYS A 180 14.02 6.68 -2.90
N PHE A 181 13.55 5.66 -2.20
CA PHE A 181 13.04 5.79 -0.85
C PHE A 181 14.15 6.10 0.18
N LYS A 182 15.38 5.58 0.00
CA LYS A 182 16.56 6.00 0.79
C LYS A 182 16.87 7.50 0.69
N SER A 183 16.57 8.11 -0.45
CA SER A 183 16.80 9.56 -0.65
C SER A 183 15.71 10.45 -0.05
N ILE A 184 14.56 9.87 0.32
CA ILE A 184 13.40 10.61 0.83
C ILE A 184 13.29 10.43 2.35
N TYR A 185 13.59 9.24 2.86
CA TYR A 185 13.44 8.89 4.27
C TYR A 185 14.81 8.65 4.92
N PRO A 186 14.98 9.02 6.21
CA PRO A 186 16.21 8.78 6.96
C PRO A 186 16.32 7.32 7.44
N ALA A 187 16.18 6.36 6.52
CA ALA A 187 16.15 4.93 6.80
C ALA A 187 17.02 4.16 5.79
N ASP A 188 17.76 3.16 6.27
CA ASP A 188 18.62 2.33 5.42
C ASP A 188 17.83 1.16 4.82
N TYR A 189 16.87 1.43 3.95
CA TYR A 189 16.05 0.38 3.33
C TYR A 189 16.87 -0.62 2.53
N TYR A 190 16.54 -1.91 2.57
CA TYR A 190 17.39 -2.90 1.92
C TYR A 190 16.66 -3.94 1.08
N THR A 191 15.35 -4.10 1.28
CA THR A 191 14.52 -4.98 0.44
C THR A 191 13.05 -4.57 0.44
N LEU A 192 12.31 -4.99 -0.58
CA LEU A 192 10.85 -4.93 -0.63
C LEU A 192 10.28 -6.32 -0.39
N ALA A 193 9.33 -6.45 0.53
CA ALA A 193 8.50 -7.65 0.69
C ALA A 193 7.14 -7.40 0.04
N LYS A 194 6.68 -8.30 -0.84
CA LYS A 194 5.34 -8.16 -1.43
C LYS A 194 4.29 -8.42 -0.35
N GLY A 195 3.44 -7.44 -0.14
CA GLY A 195 2.30 -7.50 0.76
C GLY A 195 1.32 -8.58 0.32
N ILE A 196 0.62 -9.15 1.29
CA ILE A 196 -0.56 -9.96 1.06
C ILE A 196 -1.71 -9.10 1.56
N TRP A 197 -2.24 -8.21 0.72
CA TRP A 197 -3.41 -7.46 1.16
C TRP A 197 -4.57 -8.44 1.35
N PRO A 198 -5.40 -8.29 2.40
CA PRO A 198 -6.47 -9.22 2.68
C PRO A 198 -7.65 -9.09 1.72
N GLU A 199 -7.51 -8.55 0.51
CA GLU A 199 -8.56 -8.69 -0.51
C GLU A 199 -8.89 -10.17 -0.80
N MET A 200 -7.92 -11.08 -0.63
CA MET A 200 -8.19 -12.52 -0.59
C MET A 200 -9.09 -12.97 0.59
N CYS A 201 -9.24 -12.15 1.63
CA CYS A 201 -10.05 -12.39 2.82
C CYS A 201 -11.38 -11.60 2.84
N TYR A 202 -11.44 -10.42 2.21
CA TYR A 202 -12.63 -9.55 2.21
C TYR A 202 -13.53 -9.71 0.98
N HIS A 203 -13.04 -10.26 -0.14
CA HIS A 203 -13.90 -10.52 -1.31
C HIS A 203 -14.96 -11.62 -1.08
N ASN A 204 -14.82 -12.44 -0.05
CA ASN A 204 -15.77 -13.52 0.27
C ASN A 204 -16.73 -13.23 1.43
N THR A 205 -16.79 -12.01 1.97
CA THR A 205 -17.63 -11.71 3.14
C THR A 205 -18.67 -10.61 2.97
N LEU A 206 -18.76 -9.96 1.80
CA LEU A 206 -19.75 -8.88 1.55
C LEU A 206 -20.36 -8.94 0.13
N ILE A 207 -20.89 -10.11 -0.24
CA ILE A 207 -21.99 -10.24 -1.21
C ILE A 207 -23.20 -10.74 -0.45
#